data_AF-M6RQH0-F1
#
_entry.id   AF-M6RQH0-F1
#
_cell.length_a   1.000
_cell.length_b   1.000
_cell.length_c   1.000
_cell.angle_alpha   90.00
_cell.angle_beta   90.00
_cell.angle_gamma   90.00
#
_symmetry.space_group_name_H-M   'P 1'
#
loop_
_entity.id
_entity.type
_entity.pdbx_description
1 polymer ?
#
loop_
_entity_poly.entity_id
_entity_poly.type
_entity_poly.pdbx_seq_one_letter_code
_entity_poly.pdbx_strand_id
1 'polypeptide(L)'
;NEIFGGKSGKQSFFPILEQSIPIQYEPVFAPKENIKVLLSDKQKQGPIQIVRFTGKDFWNTQDAKNAWGQFISEEILKLIHKEDPFTYQVAEGDLYYVEKKLKLREIAVLVKSKSEGKLAEQFLKLRGIPCSFYKQEGIYQSAESYQISNIFECLLDPNKPSSYRKL
;
A
#
# COMPACT_ATOMS: atom_id res chain seq x y z
N ASN A 1 31.22 -15.89 20.88
CA ASN A 1 32.12 -14.84 20.36
C ASN A 1 33.39 -15.40 19.71
N GLU A 2 33.32 -16.41 18.82
CA GLU A 2 34.47 -16.80 17.97
C GLU A 2 33.99 -17.58 16.72
N ILE A 3 33.04 -17.06 15.94
CA ILE A 3 32.65 -17.74 14.68
C ILE A 3 32.89 -16.86 13.44
N PHE A 4 33.05 -15.53 13.57
CA PHE A 4 33.10 -14.64 12.40
C PHE A 4 34.20 -13.57 12.41
N GLY A 5 35.34 -13.80 13.06
CA GLY A 5 36.48 -12.89 12.96
C GLY A 5 37.79 -13.63 13.11
N GLY A 6 38.64 -13.61 12.09
CA GLY A 6 40.01 -14.12 12.18
C GLY A 6 40.75 -13.44 13.34
N LYS A 7 41.65 -14.20 13.99
CA LYS A 7 42.34 -13.87 15.26
C LYS A 7 43.11 -12.53 15.31
N SER A 8 43.19 -11.76 14.23
CA SER A 8 43.87 -10.44 14.20
C SER A 8 42.95 -9.25 13.91
N GLY A 9 41.63 -9.45 13.68
CA GLY A 9 40.69 -8.34 13.48
C GLY A 9 40.96 -7.44 12.25
N LYS A 10 41.83 -7.86 11.32
CA LYS A 10 42.33 -7.01 10.22
C LYS A 10 41.69 -7.26 8.85
N GLN A 11 40.69 -8.11 8.73
CA GLN A 11 40.00 -8.34 7.46
C GLN A 11 38.49 -8.16 7.62
N SER A 12 38.03 -6.95 7.29
CA SER A 12 36.63 -6.68 6.97
C SER A 12 36.28 -7.43 5.67
N PHE A 13 35.32 -8.34 5.73
CA PHE A 13 34.77 -9.02 4.54
C PHE A 13 33.84 -8.12 3.71
N PHE A 14 33.54 -6.90 4.19
CA PHE A 14 32.77 -5.90 3.47
C PHE A 14 33.72 -4.79 2.99
N PRO A 15 33.88 -4.57 1.67
CA PRO A 15 34.76 -3.54 1.14
C PRO A 15 34.19 -2.12 1.28
N ILE A 16 33.07 -1.94 1.97
CA ILE A 16 32.47 -0.64 2.22
C ILE A 16 33.02 -0.13 3.56
N LEU A 17 34.09 0.65 3.49
CA LEU A 17 34.45 1.56 4.58
C LEU A 17 33.33 2.60 4.65
N GLU A 18 32.48 2.56 5.69
CA GLU A 18 31.52 3.63 5.97
C GLU A 18 32.30 4.93 6.18
N GLN A 19 32.46 5.71 5.11
CA GLN A 19 32.92 7.08 5.25
C GLN A 19 31.83 7.85 5.98
N SER A 20 32.11 8.29 7.20
CA SER A 20 31.21 9.10 8.03
C SER A 20 31.11 10.52 7.49
N ILE A 21 30.66 10.67 6.24
CA ILE A 21 30.39 11.98 5.66
C ILE A 21 29.11 12.48 6.34
N PRO A 22 29.15 13.60 7.09
CA PRO A 22 27.95 14.13 7.72
C PRO A 22 26.92 14.48 6.64
N ILE A 23 25.70 13.95 6.77
CA ILE A 23 24.61 14.26 5.85
C ILE A 23 24.25 15.74 6.05
N GLN A 24 24.53 16.56 5.04
CA GLN A 24 24.13 17.95 5.02
C GLN A 24 22.70 18.05 4.47
N TYR A 25 21.83 18.71 5.22
CA TYR A 25 20.47 19.00 4.80
C TYR A 25 20.38 20.47 4.39
N GLU A 26 19.83 20.73 3.21
CA GLU A 26 19.50 22.08 2.77
C GLU A 26 17.99 22.28 2.88
N PRO A 27 17.52 23.44 3.37
CA PRO A 27 16.11 23.78 3.34
C PRO A 27 15.57 23.78 1.91
N VAL A 28 14.51 23.00 1.68
CA VAL A 28 13.80 22.97 0.38
C VAL A 28 12.51 23.77 0.52
N PHE A 29 12.26 24.67 -0.42
CA PHE A 29 11.04 25.49 -0.47
C PHE A 29 10.16 25.06 -1.63
N ALA A 30 8.85 25.30 -1.50
CA ALA A 30 7.90 25.09 -2.59
C ALA A 30 8.25 26.00 -3.79
N PRO A 31 8.05 25.52 -5.03
CA PRO A 31 8.26 26.34 -6.22
C PRO A 31 7.30 27.54 -6.22
N LYS A 32 7.79 28.70 -6.69
CA LYS A 32 7.00 29.94 -6.76
C LYS A 32 6.12 30.02 -8.02
N GLU A 33 6.48 29.30 -9.07
CA GLU A 33 5.84 29.34 -10.39
C GLU A 33 5.51 27.92 -10.86
N ASN A 34 4.59 27.80 -11.83
CA ASN A 34 4.18 26.53 -12.44
C ASN A 34 3.63 25.49 -11.43
N ILE A 35 2.96 25.96 -10.37
CA ILE A 35 2.35 25.08 -9.37
C ILE A 35 1.12 24.41 -9.98
N LYS A 36 1.13 23.07 -10.07
CA LYS A 36 0.03 22.30 -10.66
C LYS A 36 -1.07 21.98 -9.66
N VAL A 37 -0.71 21.80 -8.40
CA VAL A 37 -1.59 21.33 -7.33
C VAL A 37 -1.29 22.09 -6.05
N LEU A 38 -2.34 22.54 -5.37
CA LEU A 38 -2.29 23.21 -4.08
C LEU A 38 -3.20 22.47 -3.09
N LEU A 39 -2.85 22.51 -1.81
CA LEU A 39 -3.75 22.08 -0.75
C LEU A 39 -4.92 23.07 -0.66
N SER A 40 -6.16 22.60 -0.49
CA SER A 40 -7.30 23.50 -0.29
C SER A 40 -7.15 24.25 1.03
N ASP A 41 -7.51 25.53 1.07
CA ASP A 41 -7.48 26.37 2.29
C ASP A 41 -8.38 25.82 3.41
N LYS A 42 -9.34 24.95 3.06
CA LYS A 42 -10.19 24.24 4.01
C LYS A 42 -9.43 23.17 4.80
N GLN A 43 -8.34 22.64 4.24
CA GLN A 43 -7.54 21.60 4.85
C GLN A 43 -6.39 22.22 5.62
N LYS A 44 -6.35 21.95 6.93
CA LYS A 44 -5.31 22.47 7.83
C LYS A 44 -4.33 21.39 8.29
N GLN A 45 -4.50 20.15 7.85
CA GLN A 45 -3.61 19.06 8.26
C GLN A 45 -2.25 19.19 7.55
N GLY A 46 -1.18 18.84 8.27
CA GLY A 46 0.14 18.75 7.67
C GLY A 46 0.27 17.56 6.68
N PRO A 47 1.26 17.61 5.78
CA PRO A 47 1.47 16.56 4.77
C PRO A 47 1.95 15.23 5.37
N ILE A 48 2.48 15.26 6.60
CA ILE A 48 2.96 14.09 7.33
C ILE A 48 2.15 13.97 8.61
N GLN A 49 1.60 12.79 8.82
CA GLN A 49 0.88 12.45 10.04
C GLN A 49 1.62 11.31 10.74
N ILE A 50 1.89 11.49 12.03
CA ILE A 50 2.47 10.47 12.90
C ILE A 50 1.36 9.96 13.80
N VAL A 51 1.14 8.66 13.78
CA VAL A 51 0.04 8.01 14.50
C VAL A 51 0.62 7.16 15.61
N ARG A 52 0.08 7.31 16.82
CA ARG A 52 0.40 6.47 17.97
C ARG A 52 -0.81 5.63 18.32
N PHE A 53 -0.65 4.31 18.28
CA PHE A 53 -1.65 3.40 18.80
C PHE A 53 -1.66 3.39 20.32
N THR A 54 -2.84 3.51 20.91
CA THR A 54 -3.07 3.49 22.37
C THR A 54 -3.93 2.28 22.76
N GLY A 55 -4.07 2.01 24.06
CA GLY A 55 -4.95 0.95 24.58
C GLY A 55 -4.28 -0.41 24.84
N LYS A 56 -2.98 -0.53 24.59
CA LYS A 56 -2.15 -1.69 24.98
C LYS A 56 -0.77 -1.22 25.43
N ASP A 57 -0.26 -1.83 26.50
CA ASP A 57 1.10 -1.58 26.99
C ASP A 57 2.16 -2.23 26.10
N PHE A 58 1.82 -3.36 25.48
CA PHE A 58 2.69 -4.12 24.58
C PHE A 58 1.97 -4.50 23.30
N TRP A 59 2.67 -4.36 22.18
CA TRP A 59 2.18 -4.72 20.85
C TRP A 59 3.01 -5.86 20.29
N ASN A 60 2.35 -6.98 19.94
CA ASN A 60 2.97 -7.97 19.08
C ASN A 60 2.86 -7.51 17.61
N THR A 61 3.67 -8.10 16.73
CA THR A 61 3.73 -7.71 15.32
C THR A 61 2.41 -7.88 14.58
N GLN A 62 1.65 -8.94 14.87
CA GLN A 62 0.41 -9.22 14.16
C GLN A 62 -0.71 -8.26 14.57
N ASP A 63 -0.84 -7.99 15.87
CA ASP A 63 -1.79 -7.01 16.42
C ASP A 63 -1.53 -5.62 15.85
N ALA A 64 -0.27 -5.21 15.79
CA ALA A 64 0.12 -3.93 15.21
C ALA A 64 -0.25 -3.85 13.73
N LYS A 65 -0.01 -4.92 12.95
CA LYS A 65 -0.40 -4.99 11.54
C LYS A 65 -1.91 -4.93 11.34
N ASN A 66 -2.67 -5.62 12.18
CA ASN A 66 -4.13 -5.60 12.12
C ASN A 66 -4.69 -4.22 12.46
N ALA A 67 -4.20 -3.59 13.54
CA ALA A 67 -4.58 -2.23 13.91
C ALA A 67 -4.22 -1.22 12.83
N TRP A 68 -3.06 -1.37 12.19
CA TRP A 68 -2.64 -0.53 11.06
C TRP A 68 -3.53 -0.70 9.83
N GLY A 69 -3.89 -1.93 9.47
CA GLY A 69 -4.81 -2.19 8.36
C GLY A 69 -6.22 -1.61 8.60
N GLN A 70 -6.73 -1.75 9.81
CA GLN A 70 -8.00 -1.12 10.20
C GLN A 70 -7.91 0.40 10.15
N PHE A 71 -6.88 1.00 10.75
CA PHE A 71 -6.66 2.44 10.77
C PHE A 71 -6.60 3.02 9.36
N ILE A 72 -5.79 2.45 8.46
CA ILE A 72 -5.69 2.90 7.07
C ILE A 72 -7.07 2.90 6.39
N SER A 73 -7.84 1.83 6.58
CA SER A 73 -9.16 1.70 5.96
C SER A 73 -10.13 2.77 6.47
N GLU A 74 -10.11 3.06 7.77
CA GLU A 74 -10.94 4.10 8.37
C GLU A 74 -10.52 5.50 7.92
N GLU A 75 -9.21 5.79 7.84
CA GLU A 75 -8.73 7.08 7.36
C GLU A 75 -9.06 7.31 5.89
N ILE A 76 -8.94 6.29 5.02
CA ILE A 76 -9.37 6.40 3.63
C ILE A 76 -10.85 6.79 3.56
N LEU A 77 -11.72 6.13 4.33
CA LEU A 77 -13.15 6.46 4.35
C LEU A 77 -13.44 7.88 4.84
N LYS A 78 -12.69 8.38 5.82
CA LYS A 78 -12.79 9.79 6.26
C LYS A 78 -12.40 10.74 5.15
N LEU A 79 -11.29 10.48 4.45
CA LEU A 79 -10.81 11.33 3.37
C LEU A 79 -11.77 11.41 2.18
N ILE A 80 -12.56 10.35 1.93
CA ILE A 80 -13.54 10.31 0.83
C ILE A 80 -14.99 10.54 1.29
N HIS A 81 -15.20 10.97 2.53
CA HIS A 81 -16.53 11.12 3.09
C HIS A 81 -17.37 12.13 2.30
N LYS A 82 -18.66 11.85 2.08
CA LYS A 82 -19.50 12.68 1.19
C LYS A 82 -19.74 14.09 1.72
N GLU A 83 -19.90 14.20 3.03
CA GLU A 83 -20.26 15.45 3.73
C GLU A 83 -19.04 16.34 3.96
N ASP A 84 -17.87 15.75 4.21
CA ASP A 84 -16.61 16.45 4.44
C ASP A 84 -15.46 15.74 3.71
N PRO A 85 -15.40 15.84 2.37
CA PRO A 85 -14.36 15.20 1.59
C PRO A 85 -13.06 15.99 1.68
N PHE A 86 -11.94 15.26 1.66
CA PHE A 86 -10.65 15.87 1.42
C PHE A 86 -10.63 16.55 0.04
N THR A 87 -10.19 17.80 0.01
CA THR A 87 -10.22 18.66 -1.16
C THR A 87 -8.86 19.28 -1.43
N TYR A 88 -8.55 19.47 -2.70
CA TYR A 88 -7.32 20.11 -3.17
C TYR A 88 -7.63 20.95 -4.41
N GLN A 89 -6.72 21.84 -4.77
CA GLN A 89 -6.85 22.76 -5.89
C GLN A 89 -5.94 22.31 -7.03
N VAL A 90 -6.44 22.32 -8.27
CA VAL A 90 -5.65 21.98 -9.47
C VAL A 90 -5.68 23.16 -10.43
N ALA A 91 -4.50 23.51 -10.95
CA ALA A 91 -4.38 24.55 -11.97
C ALA A 91 -5.12 24.13 -13.25
N GLU A 92 -5.93 25.03 -13.78
CA GLU A 92 -6.61 24.86 -15.06
C GLU A 92 -6.29 26.11 -15.89
N GLY A 93 -5.44 25.95 -16.91
CA GLY A 93 -4.79 27.09 -17.57
C GLY A 93 -3.76 27.79 -16.67
N ASP A 94 -3.39 29.02 -17.04
CA ASP A 94 -2.28 29.75 -16.39
C ASP A 94 -2.70 30.56 -15.15
N LEU A 95 -4.01 30.78 -14.93
CA LEU A 95 -4.48 31.85 -14.04
C LEU A 95 -5.53 31.45 -13.00
N TYR A 96 -6.03 30.21 -13.01
CA TYR A 96 -7.06 29.83 -12.03
C TYR A 96 -6.92 28.38 -11.56
N TYR A 97 -7.37 28.16 -10.33
CA TYR A 97 -7.39 26.85 -9.68
C TYR A 97 -8.82 26.39 -9.47
N VAL A 98 -9.07 25.12 -9.72
CA VAL A 98 -10.37 24.48 -9.51
C VAL A 98 -10.28 23.53 -8.31
N GLU A 99 -11.23 23.64 -7.40
CA GLU A 99 -11.34 22.74 -6.26
C GLU A 99 -11.82 21.35 -6.72
N LYS A 100 -11.06 20.32 -6.36
CA LYS A 100 -11.34 18.91 -6.63
C LYS A 100 -11.42 18.12 -5.34
N LYS A 101 -12.33 17.15 -5.31
CA LYS A 101 -12.45 16.16 -4.25
C LYS A 101 -11.50 15.00 -4.52
N LEU A 102 -10.86 14.49 -3.47
CA LEU A 102 -10.02 13.30 -3.53
C LEU A 102 -10.82 12.10 -4.03
N LYS A 103 -10.25 11.37 -4.99
CA LYS A 103 -10.83 10.12 -5.50
C LYS A 103 -10.01 8.93 -5.04
N LEU A 104 -10.64 7.78 -4.87
CA LEU A 104 -9.96 6.53 -4.47
C LEU A 104 -8.77 6.16 -5.37
N ARG A 105 -8.85 6.44 -6.68
CA ARG A 105 -7.76 6.18 -7.64
C ARG A 105 -6.49 7.00 -7.38
N GLU A 106 -6.59 8.05 -6.57
CA GLU A 106 -5.49 8.97 -6.22
C GLU A 106 -4.81 8.54 -4.91
N ILE A 107 -5.32 7.49 -4.26
CA ILE A 107 -4.77 6.93 -3.03
C ILE A 107 -3.94 5.70 -3.37
N ALA A 108 -2.71 5.66 -2.87
CA ALA A 108 -1.83 4.49 -2.95
C ALA A 108 -1.38 4.08 -1.55
N VAL A 109 -1.50 2.79 -1.24
CA VAL A 109 -0.98 2.21 0.01
C VAL A 109 0.30 1.45 -0.31
N LEU A 110 1.44 1.96 0.16
CA LEU A 110 2.73 1.32 -0.02
C LEU A 110 2.97 0.29 1.08
N VAL A 111 3.34 -0.92 0.68
CA VAL A 111 3.64 -2.03 1.59
C VAL A 111 5.04 -2.56 1.32
N LYS A 112 5.71 -3.11 2.35
CA LYS A 112 7.06 -3.66 2.21
C LYS A 112 7.06 -5.01 1.49
N SER A 113 5.99 -5.79 1.65
CA SER A 113 5.93 -7.18 1.18
C SER A 113 4.55 -7.56 0.63
N LYS A 114 4.51 -8.64 -0.15
CA LYS A 114 3.28 -9.17 -0.73
C LYS A 114 2.28 -9.66 0.31
N SER A 115 2.74 -10.27 1.39
CA SER A 115 1.87 -10.75 2.48
C SER A 115 1.19 -9.58 3.20
N GLU A 116 1.90 -8.48 3.42
CA GLU A 116 1.33 -7.24 3.96
C GLU A 116 0.34 -6.61 2.99
N GLY A 117 0.62 -6.67 1.68
CA GLY A 117 -0.31 -6.26 0.64
C GLY A 117 -1.64 -7.01 0.69
N LYS A 118 -1.60 -8.36 0.81
CA LYS A 118 -2.80 -9.19 0.97
C LYS A 118 -3.56 -8.86 2.26
N LEU A 119 -2.86 -8.60 3.35
CA LEU A 119 -3.49 -8.21 4.61
C LEU A 119 -4.19 -6.85 4.48
N ALA A 120 -3.53 -5.86 3.89
CA ALA A 120 -4.14 -4.54 3.62
C ALA A 120 -5.36 -4.68 2.70
N GLU A 121 -5.27 -5.47 1.63
CA GLU A 121 -6.38 -5.77 0.72
C GLU A 121 -7.58 -6.37 1.46
N GLN A 122 -7.37 -7.30 2.41
CA GLN A 122 -8.43 -7.86 3.23
C GLN A 122 -9.16 -6.79 4.05
N PHE A 123 -8.42 -5.91 4.74
CA PHE A 123 -9.03 -4.83 5.52
C PHE A 123 -9.82 -3.83 4.65
N LEU A 124 -9.27 -3.45 3.49
CA LEU A 124 -9.96 -2.57 2.54
C LEU A 124 -11.24 -3.21 2.02
N LYS A 125 -11.20 -4.50 1.64
CA LYS A 125 -12.38 -5.26 1.19
C LYS A 125 -13.45 -5.37 2.27
N LEU A 126 -13.06 -5.65 3.52
CA LEU A 126 -13.99 -5.72 4.65
C LEU A 126 -14.74 -4.40 4.89
N ARG A 127 -14.13 -3.27 4.52
CA ARG A 127 -14.74 -1.93 4.59
C ARG A 127 -15.40 -1.48 3.28
N GLY A 128 -15.49 -2.35 2.28
CA GLY A 128 -16.12 -2.05 0.99
C GLY A 128 -15.31 -1.09 0.11
N ILE A 129 -14.01 -0.91 0.38
CA ILE A 129 -13.14 -0.03 -0.40
C ILE A 129 -12.60 -0.82 -1.61
N PRO A 130 -12.90 -0.40 -2.84
CA PRO A 130 -12.33 -1.04 -4.02
C PRO A 130 -10.82 -0.79 -4.07
N CYS A 131 -10.05 -1.85 -4.26
CA CYS A 131 -8.60 -1.79 -4.37
C CYS A 131 -8.12 -2.70 -5.49
N SER A 132 -6.95 -2.35 -6.04
CA SER A 132 -6.24 -3.19 -6.99
C SER A 132 -4.85 -3.47 -6.43
N PHE A 133 -4.42 -4.72 -6.50
CA PHE A 133 -3.10 -5.13 -6.03
C PHE A 133 -2.23 -5.50 -7.24
N TYR A 134 -1.15 -4.76 -7.46
CA TYR A 134 -0.25 -4.96 -8.58
C TYR A 134 0.40 -6.35 -8.49
N LYS A 135 0.28 -7.16 -9.56
CA LYS A 135 0.66 -8.58 -9.64
C LYS A 135 -0.15 -9.52 -8.72
N GLN A 136 -1.47 -9.50 -8.87
CA GLN A 136 -2.28 -10.64 -8.42
C GLN A 136 -1.85 -11.90 -9.21
N GLU A 137 -1.24 -12.85 -8.52
CA GLU A 137 -0.97 -14.19 -9.04
C GLU A 137 -2.22 -15.06 -8.86
N GLY A 138 -2.34 -16.10 -9.70
CA GLY A 138 -3.36 -17.12 -9.53
C GLY A 138 -4.49 -17.11 -10.55
N ILE A 139 -4.27 -16.56 -11.76
CA ILE A 139 -5.24 -16.72 -12.87
C ILE A 139 -5.58 -18.19 -13.12
N TYR A 140 -4.65 -19.12 -12.84
CA TYR A 140 -4.86 -20.58 -12.96
C TYR A 140 -5.26 -21.26 -11.65
N GLN A 141 -5.27 -20.52 -10.54
CA GLN A 141 -5.63 -21.02 -9.21
C GLN A 141 -6.99 -20.47 -8.75
N SER A 142 -7.64 -19.65 -9.58
CA SER A 142 -8.96 -19.12 -9.30
C SER A 142 -10.02 -20.21 -9.47
N ALA A 143 -11.13 -20.09 -8.75
CA ALA A 143 -12.25 -21.03 -8.86
C ALA A 143 -12.78 -21.06 -10.31
N GLU A 144 -12.79 -19.90 -10.96
CA GLU A 144 -13.17 -19.72 -12.36
C GLU A 144 -12.24 -20.51 -13.29
N SER A 145 -10.93 -20.53 -13.02
CA SER A 145 -9.99 -21.31 -13.83
C SER A 145 -10.20 -22.81 -13.66
N TYR A 146 -10.49 -23.28 -12.44
CA TYR A 146 -10.85 -24.68 -12.22
C TYR A 146 -12.15 -25.05 -12.95
N GLN A 147 -13.15 -24.18 -12.92
CA GLN A 147 -14.41 -24.38 -13.64
C GLN A 147 -14.20 -24.46 -15.16
N ILE A 148 -13.40 -23.55 -15.72
CA ILE A 148 -13.05 -23.55 -17.15
C ILE A 148 -12.27 -24.83 -17.51
N SER A 149 -11.30 -25.22 -16.68
CA SER A 149 -10.54 -26.46 -16.87
C SER A 149 -11.45 -27.69 -16.88
N ASN A 150 -12.42 -27.76 -15.96
CA ASN A 150 -13.37 -28.86 -15.89
C ASN A 150 -14.28 -28.92 -17.14
N ILE A 151 -14.72 -27.77 -17.66
CA ILE A 151 -15.49 -27.71 -18.91
C ILE A 151 -14.66 -28.28 -20.07
N PHE A 152 -13.38 -27.90 -20.18
CA PHE A 152 -12.52 -28.44 -21.22
C PHE A 152 -12.25 -29.94 -21.05
N GLU A 153 -12.10 -30.44 -19.83
CA GLU A 153 -11.99 -31.89 -19.56
C GLU A 153 -13.27 -32.65 -19.94
N CYS A 154 -14.46 -32.10 -19.66
CA CYS A 154 -15.75 -32.67 -20.10
C CYS A 154 -15.86 -32.75 -21.63
N LEU A 155 -15.39 -31.72 -22.34
CA LEU A 155 -15.43 -31.70 -23.81
C LEU A 155 -14.46 -32.69 -24.44
N LEU A 156 -13.30 -32.92 -23.80
CA LEU A 156 -12.30 -33.86 -24.28
C LEU A 156 -12.68 -35.32 -24.02
N ASP A 157 -13.24 -35.63 -22.84
CA ASP A 157 -13.71 -36.96 -22.50
C ASP A 157 -15.01 -36.90 -21.66
N PRO A 158 -16.18 -37.00 -22.32
CA PRO A 158 -17.49 -37.00 -21.67
C PRO A 158 -17.78 -38.20 -20.78
N ASN A 159 -16.93 -39.24 -20.76
CA ASN A 159 -17.16 -40.43 -19.94
C ASN A 159 -16.25 -40.47 -18.70
N LYS A 160 -15.38 -39.46 -18.51
CA LYS A 160 -14.48 -39.38 -17.38
C LYS A 160 -15.23 -38.93 -16.12
N PRO A 161 -15.31 -39.75 -15.05
CA PRO A 161 -16.12 -39.43 -13.85
C PRO A 161 -15.65 -38.20 -13.08
N SER A 162 -14.36 -37.83 -13.19
CA SER A 162 -13.81 -36.63 -12.55
C SER A 162 -14.34 -35.33 -13.16
N SER A 163 -14.80 -35.35 -14.41
CA SER A 163 -15.24 -34.17 -15.15
C SER A 163 -16.63 -33.68 -14.68
N TYR A 164 -17.46 -34.56 -14.10
CA TYR A 164 -18.80 -34.25 -13.58
C TYR A 164 -18.85 -34.04 -12.07
N ARG A 165 -17.70 -33.93 -11.39
CA ARG A 165 -17.68 -33.77 -9.94
C ARG A 165 -18.37 -32.46 -9.57
N LYS A 166 -19.55 -32.54 -8.95
CA LYS A 166 -20.24 -31.40 -8.36
C LYS A 166 -19.32 -30.75 -7.33
N LEU A 167 -19.06 -29.46 -7.50
CA LEU A 167 -18.47 -28.59 -6.47
C LEU A 167 -19.40 -28.50 -5.26
#